data_AF-A0A931JV05-F1
#
_entry.id   AF-A0A931JV05-F1
#
_cell.length_a   1.000
_cell.length_b   1.000
_cell.length_c   1.000
_cell.angle_alpha   90.00
_cell.angle_beta   90.00
_cell.angle_gamma   90.00
#
_symmetry.space_group_name_H-M   'P 1'
#
loop_
_entity.id
_entity.type
_entity.pdbx_description
1 polymer ?
#
loop_
_entity_poly.entity_id
_entity_poly.type
_entity_poly.pdbx_seq_one_letter_code
_entity_poly.pdbx_strand_id
1 'polypeptide(L)'
;MSVAPSMPDSPEPLTAAPATGVAPDILCRACGYELKGIAMSAACPECGAPVATSLRGDILEAASPEYVRTLWRGVLLAELVVPLLVLSWTVLIPLAIYLAERAKEAGSVSGVSVQRNIDVLQGVLSFVVSVVSLAGWWMLTRPDPGYAPGAKDLRGRRLLRGLLIVRAVQSVLGLCVVSVPAILQSPFSVFSGSIQIHSNNGANTFNNPTWILAIALRLSFFGLWLLQFLMQCRFLGVLAARIPSTRIAKHSRRATWLIPLCWTVGFAACFTGPPAALIYYWWILDLTRRSLGKIIRLQTVPVVAASDAPNPLDSAP
;
A
#
# COMPACT_ATOMS: atom_id res chain seq x y z
N MET A 1 44.59 -24.90 -68.82
CA MET A 1 44.62 -23.50 -68.37
C MET A 1 43.48 -23.33 -67.38
N SER A 2 43.80 -23.33 -66.08
CA SER A 2 42.82 -23.31 -64.98
C SER A 2 42.69 -21.87 -64.48
N VAL A 3 41.50 -21.28 -64.59
CA VAL A 3 41.18 -19.92 -64.15
C VAL A 3 40.77 -19.99 -62.69
N ALA A 4 41.58 -19.39 -61.80
CA ALA A 4 41.26 -19.30 -60.38
C ALA A 4 40.09 -18.32 -60.16
N PRO A 5 39.08 -18.67 -59.32
CA PRO A 5 37.99 -17.77 -58.97
C PRO A 5 38.49 -16.62 -58.10
N SER A 6 38.22 -15.38 -58.54
CA SER A 6 38.51 -14.13 -57.84
C SER A 6 37.71 -14.05 -56.53
N MET A 7 38.39 -13.77 -55.42
CA MET A 7 37.75 -13.47 -54.14
C MET A 7 36.89 -12.20 -54.25
N PRO A 8 35.65 -12.20 -53.72
CA PRO A 8 34.78 -11.03 -53.73
C PRO A 8 35.37 -9.89 -52.89
N ASP A 9 35.17 -8.67 -53.40
CA ASP A 9 35.63 -7.41 -52.83
C ASP A 9 35.23 -7.23 -51.35
N SER A 10 36.08 -6.52 -50.63
CA SER A 10 35.94 -6.22 -49.20
C SER A 10 34.56 -5.63 -48.88
N PRO A 11 33.90 -6.03 -47.78
CA PRO A 11 32.57 -5.54 -47.45
C PRO A 11 32.58 -4.02 -47.32
N GLU A 12 31.75 -3.38 -48.15
CA GLU A 12 31.49 -1.94 -48.14
C GLU A 12 31.13 -1.51 -46.71
N PRO A 13 31.77 -0.47 -46.15
CA PRO A 13 31.54 -0.05 -44.78
C PRO A 13 30.07 0.34 -44.63
N LEU A 14 29.33 -0.48 -43.87
CA LEU A 14 27.94 -0.25 -43.50
C LEU A 14 27.79 1.18 -42.97
N THR A 15 27.29 2.07 -43.81
CA THR A 15 26.96 3.46 -43.46
C THR A 15 26.02 3.41 -42.26
N ALA A 16 26.54 3.72 -41.07
CA ALA A 16 25.81 3.57 -39.83
C ALA A 16 24.53 4.40 -39.90
N ALA A 17 23.37 3.74 -39.77
CA ALA A 17 22.09 4.41 -39.70
C ALA A 17 22.16 5.54 -38.64
N PRO A 18 21.61 6.73 -38.93
CA PRO A 18 21.68 7.85 -38.00
C PRO A 18 21.13 7.41 -36.65
N ALA A 19 21.97 7.48 -35.62
CA ALA A 19 21.60 7.03 -34.28
C ALA A 19 20.36 7.80 -33.83
N THR A 20 19.23 7.11 -33.72
CA THR A 20 17.98 7.69 -33.22
C THR A 20 18.22 8.23 -31.81
N GLY A 21 18.30 9.54 -31.68
CA GLY A 21 18.46 10.22 -30.40
C GLY A 21 17.26 9.95 -29.48
N VAL A 22 17.50 10.05 -28.18
CA VAL A 22 16.45 9.97 -27.16
C VAL A 22 15.42 11.08 -27.35
N ALA A 23 14.14 10.72 -27.20
CA ALA A 23 13.01 11.65 -27.28
C ALA A 23 13.16 12.82 -26.28
N PRO A 24 12.60 14.00 -26.59
CA PRO A 24 12.54 15.11 -25.64
C PRO A 24 11.83 14.71 -24.34
N ASP A 25 12.16 15.36 -23.23
CA ASP A 25 11.58 15.18 -21.87
C ASP A 25 12.02 13.94 -21.06
N ILE A 26 12.97 13.13 -21.55
CA ILE A 26 13.54 12.03 -20.76
C ILE A 26 14.69 12.56 -19.92
N LEU A 27 14.52 12.56 -18.60
CA LEU A 27 15.56 12.92 -17.66
C LEU A 27 16.41 11.70 -17.27
N CYS A 28 17.70 11.92 -17.09
CA CYS A 28 18.62 10.95 -16.51
C CYS A 28 18.17 10.60 -15.10
N ARG A 29 18.07 9.29 -14.77
CA ARG A 29 17.66 8.87 -13.42
C ARG A 29 18.68 9.15 -12.33
N ALA A 30 19.96 9.16 -12.69
CA ALA A 30 21.03 9.34 -11.72
C ALA A 30 21.18 10.81 -11.31
N CYS A 31 21.11 11.76 -12.26
CA CYS A 31 21.37 13.18 -11.99
C CYS A 31 20.23 14.14 -12.36
N GLY A 32 19.22 13.69 -13.11
CA GLY A 32 18.12 14.55 -13.58
C GLY A 32 18.39 15.32 -14.88
N TYR A 33 19.56 15.16 -15.51
CA TYR A 33 19.91 15.84 -16.78
C TYR A 33 19.00 15.44 -17.95
N GLU A 34 18.59 16.39 -18.80
CA GLU A 34 17.73 16.10 -19.96
C GLU A 34 18.52 15.35 -21.04
N LEU A 35 18.10 14.13 -21.37
CA LEU A 35 18.82 13.24 -22.29
C LEU A 35 18.48 13.48 -23.77
N LYS A 36 17.80 14.58 -24.10
CA LYS A 36 17.33 14.89 -25.45
C LYS A 36 18.49 14.87 -26.45
N GLY A 37 18.32 14.10 -27.54
CA GLY A 37 19.30 14.02 -28.63
C GLY A 37 20.55 13.19 -28.33
N ILE A 38 20.70 12.67 -27.12
CA ILE A 38 21.79 11.75 -26.78
C ILE A 38 21.45 10.37 -27.37
N ALA A 39 22.45 9.64 -27.89
CA ALA A 39 22.25 8.27 -28.38
C ALA A 39 21.84 7.33 -27.24
N MET A 40 20.94 6.37 -27.52
CA MET A 40 20.43 5.44 -26.50
C MET A 40 21.52 4.58 -25.84
N SER A 41 22.62 4.34 -26.55
CA SER A 41 23.80 3.60 -26.09
C SER A 41 24.84 4.46 -25.36
N ALA A 42 24.71 5.79 -25.41
CA ALA A 42 25.68 6.68 -24.79
C ALA A 42 25.52 6.74 -23.27
N ALA A 43 26.54 7.31 -22.61
CA ALA A 43 26.50 7.68 -21.21
C ALA A 43 25.92 9.10 -21.05
N CYS A 44 25.28 9.35 -19.92
CA CYS A 44 24.87 10.69 -19.54
C CYS A 44 26.11 11.59 -19.36
N PRO A 45 26.16 12.80 -19.95
CA PRO A 45 27.33 13.67 -19.90
C PRO A 45 27.64 14.20 -18.50
N GLU A 46 26.63 14.30 -17.63
CA GLU A 46 26.78 14.83 -16.27
C GLU A 46 27.32 13.80 -15.28
N CYS A 47 26.86 12.54 -15.36
CA CYS A 47 27.12 11.54 -14.33
C CYS A 47 27.69 10.21 -14.85
N GLY A 48 27.86 10.06 -16.17
CA GLY A 48 28.36 8.84 -16.79
C GLY A 48 27.39 7.65 -16.79
N ALA A 49 26.19 7.77 -16.20
CA ALA A 49 25.23 6.67 -16.15
C ALA A 49 24.72 6.31 -17.56
N PRO A 50 24.54 5.01 -17.90
CA PRO A 50 24.04 4.61 -19.21
C PRO A 50 22.64 5.15 -19.49
N VAL A 51 22.44 5.78 -20.66
CA VAL A 51 21.15 6.35 -21.10
C VAL A 51 20.06 5.28 -21.18
N ALA A 52 20.41 4.08 -21.61
CA ALA A 52 19.51 2.92 -21.67
C ALA A 52 18.78 2.65 -20.33
N THR A 53 19.42 2.92 -19.19
CA THR A 53 18.81 2.75 -17.86
C THR A 53 17.67 3.74 -17.62
N SER A 54 17.81 4.96 -18.12
CA SER A 54 16.78 6.00 -18.01
C SER A 54 15.59 5.71 -18.93
N LEU A 55 15.86 5.14 -20.12
CA LEU A 55 14.86 4.77 -21.11
C LEU A 55 13.92 3.63 -20.69
N ARG A 56 14.32 2.74 -19.78
CA ARG A 56 13.50 1.57 -19.35
C ARG A 56 12.17 1.93 -18.64
N GLY A 57 11.87 3.20 -18.43
CA GLY A 57 10.70 3.66 -17.66
C GLY A 57 10.72 3.28 -16.17
N ASP A 58 9.77 3.79 -15.40
CA ASP A 58 9.69 3.62 -13.94
C ASP A 58 9.25 2.20 -13.50
N ILE A 59 9.90 1.17 -14.04
CA ILE A 59 9.63 -0.23 -13.75
C ILE A 59 10.41 -0.70 -12.52
N LEU A 60 9.75 -1.45 -11.64
CA LEU A 60 10.37 -1.98 -10.42
C LEU A 60 11.46 -3.02 -10.68
N GLU A 61 11.50 -3.64 -11.87
CA GLU A 61 12.56 -4.56 -12.26
C GLU A 61 13.94 -3.89 -12.31
N ALA A 62 13.98 -2.60 -12.60
CA ALA A 62 15.20 -1.81 -12.64
C ALA A 62 15.53 -1.12 -11.31
N ALA A 63 14.67 -1.25 -10.29
CA ALA A 63 14.90 -0.68 -8.96
C ALA A 63 15.87 -1.54 -8.14
N SER A 64 16.50 -0.96 -7.12
CA SER A 64 17.43 -1.71 -6.27
C SER A 64 16.74 -2.87 -5.53
N PRO A 65 17.39 -4.03 -5.38
CA PRO A 65 16.78 -5.19 -4.74
C PRO A 65 16.42 -4.93 -3.27
N GLU A 66 17.18 -4.09 -2.57
CA GLU A 66 16.88 -3.67 -1.19
C GLU A 66 15.57 -2.89 -1.11
N TYR A 67 15.30 -2.03 -2.09
CA TYR A 67 14.07 -1.27 -2.17
C TYR A 67 12.87 -2.19 -2.44
N VAL A 68 12.98 -3.10 -3.42
CA VAL A 68 11.91 -4.06 -3.73
C VAL A 68 11.62 -4.99 -2.54
N ARG A 69 12.66 -5.45 -1.81
CA ARG A 69 12.49 -6.20 -0.55
C ARG A 69 11.76 -5.39 0.51
N THR A 70 12.04 -4.09 0.62
CA THR A 70 11.36 -3.20 1.57
C THR A 70 9.87 -3.05 1.22
N LEU A 71 9.55 -2.89 -0.05
CA LEU A 71 8.16 -2.88 -0.52
C LEU A 71 7.46 -4.21 -0.21
N TRP A 72 8.11 -5.34 -0.50
CA TRP A 72 7.56 -6.68 -0.24
C TRP A 72 7.23 -6.89 1.25
N ARG A 73 8.14 -6.50 2.15
CA ARG A 73 7.90 -6.53 3.61
C ARG A 73 6.74 -5.61 4.01
N GLY A 74 6.65 -4.42 3.41
CA GLY A 74 5.55 -3.50 3.62
C GLY A 74 4.19 -4.07 3.22
N VAL A 75 4.11 -4.74 2.05
CA VAL A 75 2.88 -5.43 1.62
C VAL A 75 2.53 -6.57 2.56
N LEU A 76 3.50 -7.37 3.01
CA LEU A 76 3.26 -8.46 3.95
C LEU A 76 2.65 -7.95 5.27
N LEU A 77 3.17 -6.85 5.83
CA LEU A 77 2.62 -6.23 7.03
C LEU A 77 1.22 -5.64 6.78
N ALA A 78 0.99 -5.00 5.63
CA ALA A 78 -0.33 -4.50 5.25
C ALA A 78 -1.34 -5.64 5.02
N GLU A 79 -0.89 -6.78 4.53
CA GLU A 79 -1.69 -7.99 4.34
C GLU A 79 -2.14 -8.58 5.68
N LEU A 80 -1.24 -8.62 6.68
CA LEU A 80 -1.53 -9.09 8.05
C LEU A 80 -2.62 -8.27 8.76
N VAL A 81 -2.82 -7.01 8.38
CA VAL A 81 -3.88 -6.16 8.94
C VAL A 81 -5.27 -6.72 8.62
N VAL A 82 -5.49 -7.30 7.44
CA VAL A 82 -6.81 -7.79 7.03
C VAL A 82 -7.33 -8.92 7.92
N PRO A 83 -6.60 -10.03 8.17
CA PRO A 83 -7.09 -11.09 9.07
C PRO A 83 -7.24 -10.60 10.51
N LEU A 84 -6.40 -9.66 10.99
CA LEU A 84 -6.59 -9.06 12.32
C LEU A 84 -7.89 -8.27 12.41
N LEU A 85 -8.25 -7.53 11.36
CA LEU A 85 -9.55 -6.86 11.27
C LEU A 85 -10.68 -7.89 11.23
N VAL A 86 -10.59 -8.92 10.39
CA VAL A 86 -11.62 -9.97 10.33
C VAL A 86 -11.82 -10.61 11.70
N LEU A 87 -10.75 -11.04 12.36
CA LEU A 87 -10.77 -11.62 13.71
C LEU A 87 -11.46 -10.70 14.73
N SER A 88 -11.15 -9.40 14.70
CA SER A 88 -11.77 -8.41 15.58
C SER A 88 -13.28 -8.36 15.38
N TRP A 89 -13.76 -8.35 14.13
CA TRP A 89 -15.18 -8.15 13.83
C TRP A 89 -16.01 -9.43 13.96
N THR A 90 -15.46 -10.58 13.59
CA THR A 90 -16.20 -11.85 13.54
C THR A 90 -16.11 -12.65 14.82
N VAL A 91 -15.07 -12.46 15.64
CA VAL A 91 -14.87 -13.23 16.88
C VAL A 91 -15.07 -12.35 18.10
N LEU A 92 -14.32 -11.25 18.23
CA LEU A 92 -14.33 -10.48 19.48
C LEU A 92 -15.66 -9.76 19.72
N ILE A 93 -16.25 -9.14 18.70
CA ILE A 93 -17.54 -8.42 18.87
C ILE A 93 -18.69 -9.39 19.23
N PRO A 94 -18.94 -10.50 18.52
CA PRO A 94 -20.00 -11.43 18.90
C PRO A 94 -19.75 -12.09 20.27
N LEU A 95 -18.50 -12.42 20.59
CA LEU A 95 -18.13 -12.93 21.91
C LEU A 95 -18.42 -11.90 23.01
N ALA A 96 -18.17 -10.61 22.75
CA ALA A 96 -18.52 -9.53 23.66
C ALA A 96 -20.01 -9.50 23.99
N ILE A 97 -20.84 -9.52 22.95
CA ILE A 97 -22.28 -9.49 23.06
C ILE A 97 -22.78 -10.73 23.83
N TYR A 98 -22.30 -11.91 23.46
CA TYR A 98 -22.67 -13.17 24.11
C TYR A 98 -22.34 -13.17 25.61
N LEU A 99 -21.11 -12.79 25.98
CA LEU A 99 -20.69 -12.75 27.39
C LEU A 99 -21.45 -11.68 28.18
N ALA A 100 -21.74 -10.53 27.57
CA ALA A 100 -22.54 -9.48 28.20
C ALA A 100 -23.98 -9.94 28.47
N GLU A 101 -24.58 -10.72 27.57
CA GLU A 101 -25.91 -11.31 27.78
C GLU A 101 -25.91 -12.37 28.89
N ARG A 102 -24.93 -13.29 28.88
CA ARG A 102 -24.80 -14.31 29.93
C ARG A 102 -24.55 -13.72 31.32
N ALA A 103 -23.79 -12.64 31.41
CA ALA A 103 -23.54 -11.95 32.67
C ALA A 103 -24.83 -11.35 33.26
N LYS A 104 -25.76 -10.86 32.42
CA LYS A 104 -27.07 -10.36 32.84
C LYS A 104 -27.95 -11.48 33.39
N GLU A 105 -27.99 -12.63 32.72
CA GLU A 105 -28.78 -13.79 33.15
C GLU A 105 -28.31 -14.34 34.51
N ALA A 106 -26.99 -14.32 34.77
CA ALA A 106 -26.41 -14.83 36.00
C ALA A 106 -26.66 -13.93 37.24
N GLY A 107 -27.46 -12.86 37.12
CA GLY A 107 -27.70 -11.91 38.21
C GLY A 107 -26.44 -11.16 38.67
N SER A 108 -25.38 -11.19 37.86
CA SER A 108 -24.14 -10.54 38.22
C SER A 108 -24.27 -9.03 38.10
N VAL A 109 -24.30 -8.35 39.24
CA VAL A 109 -24.20 -6.88 39.34
C VAL A 109 -22.89 -6.38 38.70
N SER A 110 -21.92 -7.27 38.46
CA SER A 110 -20.65 -6.97 37.79
C SER A 110 -20.69 -7.06 36.26
N GLY A 111 -21.85 -7.11 35.59
CA GLY A 111 -21.91 -7.07 34.11
C GLY A 111 -21.08 -5.93 33.47
N VAL A 112 -20.89 -4.84 34.22
CA VAL A 112 -20.01 -3.71 33.87
C VAL A 112 -18.53 -4.11 33.76
N SER A 113 -18.03 -5.06 34.56
CA SER A 113 -16.62 -5.47 34.54
C SER A 113 -16.28 -6.32 33.31
N VAL A 114 -17.19 -7.20 32.88
CA VAL A 114 -16.98 -8.05 31.70
C VAL A 114 -16.94 -7.21 30.42
N GLN A 115 -17.93 -6.34 30.21
CA GLN A 115 -17.95 -5.46 29.03
C GLN A 115 -16.68 -4.59 28.97
N ARG A 116 -16.27 -4.02 30.11
CA ARG A 116 -15.06 -3.19 30.17
C ARG A 116 -13.79 -3.96 29.78
N ASN A 117 -13.63 -5.20 30.26
CA ASN A 117 -12.47 -6.01 29.89
C ASN A 117 -12.41 -6.26 28.38
N ILE A 118 -13.58 -6.45 27.76
CA ILE A 118 -13.67 -6.68 26.33
C ILE A 118 -13.42 -5.40 25.53
N ASP A 119 -13.94 -4.26 25.99
CA ASP A 119 -13.65 -2.96 25.39
C ASP A 119 -12.13 -2.68 25.43
N VAL A 120 -11.47 -2.95 26.57
CA VAL A 120 -10.01 -2.80 26.70
C VAL A 120 -9.28 -3.72 25.73
N LEU A 121 -9.67 -4.99 25.64
CA LEU A 121 -9.09 -5.95 24.69
C LEU A 121 -9.24 -5.47 23.23
N GLN A 122 -10.42 -4.96 22.87
CA GLN A 122 -10.68 -4.38 21.55
C GLN A 122 -9.84 -3.12 21.30
N GLY A 123 -9.66 -2.27 22.32
CA GLY A 123 -8.77 -1.11 22.27
C GLY A 123 -7.32 -1.51 22.00
N VAL A 124 -6.81 -2.53 22.69
CA VAL A 124 -5.46 -3.07 22.49
C VAL A 124 -5.32 -3.64 21.08
N LEU A 125 -6.27 -4.45 20.62
CA LEU A 125 -6.22 -5.00 19.27
C LEU A 125 -6.25 -3.90 18.20
N SER A 126 -7.10 -2.88 18.38
CA SER A 126 -7.19 -1.73 17.48
C SER A 126 -5.89 -0.94 17.41
N PHE A 127 -5.21 -0.77 18.55
CA PHE A 127 -3.89 -0.17 18.62
C PHE A 127 -2.84 -1.00 17.88
N VAL A 128 -2.79 -2.33 18.12
CA VAL A 128 -1.87 -3.24 17.42
C VAL A 128 -2.09 -3.18 15.91
N VAL A 129 -3.35 -3.26 15.46
CA VAL A 129 -3.71 -3.13 14.05
C VAL A 129 -3.23 -1.80 13.46
N SER A 130 -3.37 -0.70 14.21
CA SER A 130 -2.94 0.62 13.76
C SER A 130 -1.42 0.72 13.64
N VAL A 131 -0.67 0.16 14.59
CA VAL A 131 0.81 0.12 14.55
C VAL A 131 1.31 -0.71 13.37
N VAL A 132 0.76 -1.92 13.18
CA VAL A 132 1.13 -2.80 12.05
C VAL A 132 0.79 -2.15 10.71
N SER A 133 -0.38 -1.50 10.62
CA SER A 133 -0.79 -0.74 9.44
C SER A 133 0.15 0.43 9.16
N LEU A 134 0.46 1.25 10.17
CA LEU A 134 1.41 2.35 10.05
C LEU A 134 2.77 1.85 9.55
N ALA A 135 3.34 0.80 10.17
CA ALA A 135 4.62 0.23 9.77
C ALA A 135 4.61 -0.31 8.33
N GLY A 136 3.60 -1.11 7.97
CA GLY A 136 3.48 -1.70 6.64
C GLY A 136 3.35 -0.65 5.54
N TRP A 137 2.47 0.34 5.74
CA TRP A 137 2.28 1.42 4.78
C TRP A 137 3.41 2.43 4.74
N TRP A 138 4.11 2.65 5.86
CA TRP A 138 5.30 3.50 5.87
C TRP A 138 6.42 2.90 5.02
N MET A 139 6.63 1.58 5.11
CA MET A 139 7.56 0.84 4.25
C MET A 139 7.13 0.88 2.79
N LEU A 140 5.86 0.62 2.50
CA LEU A 140 5.30 0.66 1.14
C LEU A 140 5.44 2.03 0.46
N THR A 141 5.33 3.11 1.22
CA THR A 141 5.38 4.48 0.69
C THR A 141 6.80 5.06 0.67
N ARG A 142 7.84 4.28 0.99
CA ARG A 142 9.24 4.78 0.93
C ARG A 142 9.58 5.29 -0.48
N PRO A 143 10.24 6.46 -0.60
CA PRO A 143 10.75 6.93 -1.89
C PRO A 143 11.75 5.91 -2.44
N ASP A 144 11.68 5.70 -3.76
CA ASP A 144 12.66 4.90 -4.47
C ASP A 144 13.96 5.72 -4.55
N PRO A 145 15.09 5.22 -4.03
CA PRO A 145 16.35 5.98 -4.02
C PRO A 145 16.88 6.27 -5.43
N GLY A 146 16.51 5.47 -6.44
CA GLY A 146 16.91 5.68 -7.83
C GLY A 146 16.04 6.67 -8.62
N TYR A 147 15.09 7.34 -7.94
CA TYR A 147 14.10 8.19 -8.60
C TYR A 147 14.44 9.68 -8.46
N ALA A 148 14.45 10.38 -9.59
CA ALA A 148 14.79 11.80 -9.64
C ALA A 148 13.78 12.68 -8.86
N PRO A 149 14.26 13.72 -8.14
CA PRO A 149 13.40 14.67 -7.44
C PRO A 149 12.52 15.42 -8.45
N GLY A 150 11.21 15.11 -8.47
CA GLY A 150 10.27 15.66 -9.45
C GLY A 150 9.03 14.77 -9.71
N ALA A 151 9.05 13.53 -9.21
CA ALA A 151 7.91 12.60 -9.32
C ALA A 151 6.58 13.24 -8.88
N LYS A 152 5.55 13.14 -9.72
CA LYS A 152 4.17 13.55 -9.40
C LYS A 152 3.58 12.81 -8.17
N ASP A 153 4.24 11.74 -7.70
CA ASP A 153 3.75 10.87 -6.62
C ASP A 153 4.11 11.33 -5.18
N LEU A 154 4.90 12.39 -5.00
CA LEU A 154 5.32 12.83 -3.66
C LEU A 154 4.15 13.31 -2.78
N ARG A 155 3.16 13.99 -3.36
CA ARG A 155 2.00 14.53 -2.62
C ARG A 155 1.11 13.41 -2.05
N GLY A 156 0.84 12.38 -2.85
CA GLY A 156 0.02 11.24 -2.44
C GLY A 156 0.62 10.48 -1.25
N ARG A 157 1.94 10.26 -1.28
CA ARG A 157 2.66 9.60 -0.18
C ARG A 157 2.64 10.41 1.11
N ARG A 158 2.85 11.73 1.04
CA ARG A 158 2.79 12.61 2.22
C ARG A 158 1.40 12.61 2.84
N LEU A 159 0.35 12.72 2.02
CA LEU A 159 -1.03 12.68 2.49
C LEU A 159 -1.37 11.34 3.15
N LEU A 160 -1.03 10.22 2.51
CA LEU A 160 -1.26 8.88 3.06
C LEU A 160 -0.54 8.69 4.41
N ARG A 161 0.72 9.12 4.51
CA ARG A 161 1.48 9.09 5.78
C ARG A 161 0.85 9.94 6.87
N GLY A 162 0.39 11.15 6.53
CA GLY A 162 -0.35 12.00 7.46
C GLY A 162 -1.60 11.31 8.00
N LEU A 163 -2.41 10.70 7.12
CA LEU A 163 -3.62 9.95 7.51
C LEU A 163 -3.29 8.75 8.41
N LEU A 164 -2.21 8.03 8.15
CA LEU A 164 -1.77 6.91 8.98
C LEU A 164 -1.34 7.36 10.38
N ILE A 165 -0.65 8.49 10.50
CA ILE A 165 -0.27 9.09 11.80
C ILE A 165 -1.53 9.49 12.56
N VAL A 166 -2.46 10.20 11.91
CA VAL A 166 -3.74 10.60 12.52
C VAL A 166 -4.49 9.38 13.07
N ARG A 167 -4.54 8.28 12.30
CA ARG A 167 -5.17 7.04 12.76
C ARG A 167 -4.43 6.39 13.94
N ALA A 168 -3.10 6.40 13.94
CA ALA A 168 -2.33 5.90 15.07
C ALA A 168 -2.58 6.73 16.34
N VAL A 169 -2.61 8.05 16.24
CA VAL A 169 -2.97 8.92 17.36
C VAL A 169 -4.39 8.64 17.84
N GLN A 170 -5.36 8.51 16.92
CA GLN A 170 -6.73 8.15 17.26
C GLN A 170 -6.80 6.81 18.01
N SER A 171 -6.02 5.79 17.61
CA SER A 171 -6.00 4.50 18.31
C SER A 171 -5.42 4.58 19.72
N VAL A 172 -4.42 5.43 19.95
CA VAL A 172 -3.84 5.65 21.28
C VAL A 172 -4.87 6.36 22.17
N LEU A 173 -5.50 7.42 21.67
CA LEU A 173 -6.54 8.14 22.40
C LEU A 173 -7.71 7.22 22.74
N GLY A 174 -8.17 6.40 21.79
CA GLY A 174 -9.23 5.42 22.02
C GLY A 174 -8.87 4.42 23.12
N LEU A 175 -7.65 3.87 23.12
CA LEU A 175 -7.17 2.96 24.16
C LEU A 175 -7.10 3.65 25.53
N CYS A 176 -6.58 4.89 25.60
CA CYS A 176 -6.54 5.66 26.85
C CYS A 176 -7.94 5.91 27.42
N VAL A 177 -8.90 6.29 26.57
CA VAL A 177 -10.29 6.54 26.98
C VAL A 177 -10.91 5.28 27.57
N VAL A 178 -10.79 4.13 26.88
CA VAL A 178 -11.38 2.87 27.33
C VAL A 178 -10.71 2.33 28.61
N SER A 179 -9.45 2.67 28.84
CA SER A 179 -8.71 2.21 30.02
C SER A 179 -9.14 2.92 31.30
N VAL A 180 -9.62 4.17 31.22
CA VAL A 180 -9.91 5.03 32.38
C VAL A 180 -11.43 5.21 32.59
N PRO A 181 -12.03 4.65 33.66
CA PRO A 181 -13.49 4.69 33.89
C PRO A 181 -14.08 6.09 33.94
N ALA A 182 -13.38 7.01 34.60
CA ALA A 182 -13.82 8.39 34.74
C ALA A 182 -13.96 9.08 33.37
N ILE A 183 -13.11 8.70 32.39
CA ILE A 183 -13.17 9.25 31.03
C ILE A 183 -14.29 8.58 30.23
N LEU A 184 -14.54 7.29 30.42
CA LEU A 184 -15.68 6.58 29.81
C LEU A 184 -17.04 7.17 30.20
N GLN A 185 -17.17 7.66 31.44
CA GLN A 185 -18.40 8.32 31.92
C GLN A 185 -18.51 9.79 31.45
N SER A 186 -17.48 10.30 30.76
CA SER A 186 -17.44 11.67 30.28
C SER A 186 -17.85 11.77 28.79
N PRO A 187 -18.06 12.99 28.27
CA PRO A 187 -18.26 13.22 26.83
C PRO A 187 -17.10 12.74 25.95
N PHE A 188 -15.91 12.47 26.51
CA PHE A 188 -14.77 11.94 25.76
C PHE A 188 -14.92 10.47 25.35
N SER A 189 -15.94 9.75 25.83
CA SER A 189 -16.24 8.38 25.39
C SER A 189 -16.43 8.24 23.87
N VAL A 190 -16.76 9.33 23.17
CA VAL A 190 -16.86 9.39 21.70
C VAL A 190 -15.55 8.97 21.00
N PHE A 191 -14.39 9.12 21.62
CA PHE A 191 -13.14 8.65 21.00
C PHE A 191 -13.00 7.12 20.99
N SER A 192 -13.72 6.39 21.85
CA SER A 192 -13.55 4.94 22.03
C SER A 192 -14.15 4.06 20.93
N GLY A 193 -15.26 4.48 20.33
CA GLY A 193 -16.10 3.58 19.51
C GLY A 193 -17.54 3.55 19.99
N SER A 194 -17.75 3.68 21.30
CA SER A 194 -19.08 3.59 21.89
C SER A 194 -19.88 4.89 21.74
N ILE A 195 -21.18 4.75 21.51
CA ILE A 195 -22.18 5.80 21.69
C ILE A 195 -23.07 5.28 22.80
N GLN A 196 -22.88 5.78 24.02
CA GLN A 196 -23.75 5.39 25.13
C GLN A 196 -25.04 6.21 25.08
N ILE A 197 -26.12 5.56 24.66
CA ILE A 197 -27.47 6.14 24.67
C ILE A 197 -27.98 6.01 26.11
N HIS A 198 -27.67 7.00 26.95
CA HIS A 198 -28.21 7.05 28.32
C HIS A 198 -29.69 7.41 28.26
N SER A 199 -30.55 6.41 28.42
CA SER A 199 -32.00 6.53 28.56
C SER A 199 -32.41 6.99 29.98
N ASN A 200 -31.68 7.92 30.58
CA ASN A 200 -32.04 8.42 31.90
C ASN A 200 -32.98 9.63 31.73
N ASN A 201 -34.26 9.41 32.02
CA ASN A 201 -35.32 10.41 32.28
C ASN A 201 -36.23 10.90 31.14
N GLY A 202 -36.33 10.21 30.00
CA GLY A 202 -37.36 10.54 29.00
C GLY A 202 -37.23 11.93 28.34
N ALA A 203 -36.17 12.68 28.66
CA ALA A 203 -35.81 13.90 27.95
C ALA A 203 -35.21 13.53 26.60
N ASN A 204 -35.71 14.15 25.52
CA ASN A 204 -35.30 13.91 24.14
C ASN A 204 -33.77 14.00 23.98
N THR A 205 -33.10 12.84 23.99
CA THR A 205 -31.64 12.69 23.89
C THR A 205 -31.09 13.31 22.60
N PHE A 206 -31.94 13.43 21.57
CA PHE A 206 -31.65 14.01 20.27
C PHE A 206 -31.32 15.51 20.29
N ASN A 207 -31.78 16.27 21.30
CA ASN A 207 -31.52 17.72 21.39
C ASN A 207 -30.32 18.07 22.27
N ASN A 208 -29.59 17.07 22.79
CA ASN A 208 -28.40 17.34 23.59
C ASN A 208 -27.23 17.73 22.67
N PRO A 209 -26.63 18.93 22.81
CA PRO A 209 -25.52 19.38 21.95
C PRO A 209 -24.31 18.42 22.01
N THR A 210 -24.12 17.71 23.12
CA THR A 210 -23.05 16.69 23.23
C THR A 210 -23.26 15.51 22.29
N TRP A 211 -24.50 15.11 22.03
CA TRP A 211 -24.83 14.01 21.12
C TRP A 211 -24.61 14.40 19.65
N ILE A 212 -25.02 15.62 19.28
CA ILE A 212 -24.77 16.18 17.95
C ILE A 212 -23.26 16.26 17.68
N LEU A 213 -22.48 16.77 18.64
CA LEU A 213 -21.01 16.81 18.54
C LEU A 213 -20.41 15.41 18.42
N ALA A 214 -20.92 14.44 19.19
CA ALA A 214 -20.46 13.06 19.15
C ALA A 214 -20.64 12.44 17.76
N ILE A 215 -21.80 12.63 17.15
CA ILE A 215 -22.09 12.14 15.79
C ILE A 215 -21.23 12.84 14.76
N ALA A 216 -21.09 14.17 14.84
CA ALA A 216 -20.25 14.93 13.91
C ALA A 216 -18.79 14.43 13.95
N LEU A 217 -18.25 14.17 15.15
CA LEU A 217 -16.91 13.64 15.32
C LEU A 217 -16.79 12.21 14.78
N ARG A 218 -17.79 11.35 15.00
CA ARG A 218 -17.85 9.99 14.44
C ARG A 218 -17.86 9.98 12.92
N LEU A 219 -18.70 10.81 12.31
CA LEU A 219 -18.76 10.95 10.86
C LEU A 219 -17.44 11.47 10.31
N SER A 220 -16.78 12.38 11.03
CA SER A 220 -15.44 12.87 10.67
C SER A 220 -14.39 11.76 10.71
N PHE A 221 -14.36 10.93 11.76
CA PHE A 221 -13.46 9.78 11.83
C PHE A 221 -13.74 8.74 10.75
N PHE A 222 -15.01 8.48 10.44
CA PHE A 222 -15.37 7.62 9.32
C PHE A 222 -14.90 8.20 7.99
N GLY A 223 -15.06 9.50 7.77
CA GLY A 223 -14.56 10.20 6.58
C GLY A 223 -13.04 10.11 6.44
N LEU A 224 -12.29 10.31 7.53
CA LEU A 224 -10.83 10.13 7.54
C LEU A 224 -10.41 8.69 7.25
N TRP A 225 -11.12 7.71 7.84
CA TRP A 225 -10.90 6.29 7.57
C TRP A 225 -11.13 5.96 6.10
N LEU A 226 -12.23 6.46 5.51
CA LEU A 226 -12.56 6.25 4.10
C LEU A 226 -11.53 6.92 3.18
N LEU A 227 -11.13 8.15 3.48
CA LEU A 227 -10.10 8.87 2.74
C LEU A 227 -8.76 8.13 2.77
N GLN A 228 -8.35 7.65 3.95
CA GLN A 228 -7.14 6.82 4.10
C GLN A 228 -7.24 5.58 3.21
N PHE A 229 -8.36 4.87 3.26
CA PHE A 229 -8.59 3.66 2.47
C PHE A 229 -8.54 3.93 0.96
N LEU A 230 -9.15 5.01 0.49
CA LEU A 230 -9.09 5.45 -0.91
C LEU A 230 -7.66 5.78 -1.35
N MET A 231 -6.89 6.46 -0.49
CA MET A 231 -5.49 6.77 -0.77
C MET A 231 -4.61 5.52 -0.82
N GLN A 232 -4.89 4.52 0.02
CA GLN A 232 -4.24 3.21 -0.03
C GLN A 232 -4.51 2.49 -1.35
N CYS A 233 -5.78 2.42 -1.79
CA CYS A 233 -6.15 1.81 -3.07
C CYS A 233 -5.52 2.54 -4.27
N ARG A 234 -5.56 3.88 -4.26
CA ARG A 234 -4.92 4.70 -5.29
C ARG A 234 -3.41 4.45 -5.34
N PHE A 235 -2.74 4.38 -4.19
CA PHE A 235 -1.31 4.10 -4.12
C PHE A 235 -0.98 2.71 -4.67
N LEU A 236 -1.76 1.68 -4.33
CA LEU A 236 -1.61 0.35 -4.94
C LEU A 236 -1.78 0.38 -6.46
N GLY A 237 -2.68 1.20 -6.98
CA GLY A 237 -2.82 1.43 -8.43
C GLY A 237 -1.57 2.03 -9.08
N VAL A 238 -0.97 3.04 -8.44
CA VAL A 238 0.30 3.65 -8.89
C VAL A 238 1.44 2.62 -8.82
N LEU A 239 1.54 1.88 -7.72
CA LEU A 239 2.56 0.85 -7.56
C LEU A 239 2.40 -0.29 -8.58
N ALA A 240 1.17 -0.72 -8.85
CA ALA A 240 0.86 -1.76 -9.82
C ALA A 240 1.23 -1.37 -11.26
N ALA A 241 1.16 -0.08 -11.60
CA ALA A 241 1.60 0.40 -12.91
C ALA A 241 3.12 0.27 -13.12
N ARG A 242 3.90 0.19 -12.04
CA ARG A 242 5.36 -0.03 -12.05
C ARG A 242 5.74 -1.51 -12.07
N ILE A 243 4.78 -2.42 -11.87
CA ILE A 243 5.00 -3.86 -11.94
C ILE A 243 4.75 -4.30 -13.40
N PRO A 244 5.61 -5.14 -14.00
CA PRO A 244 5.48 -5.66 -15.38
C PRO A 244 4.34 -6.70 -15.50
N SER A 245 3.14 -6.37 -15.00
CA SER A 245 1.97 -7.23 -15.04
C SER A 245 0.71 -6.42 -15.29
N THR A 246 0.19 -6.54 -16.51
CA THR A 246 -1.05 -5.87 -16.94
C THR A 246 -2.28 -6.27 -16.11
N ARG A 247 -2.27 -7.49 -15.55
CA ARG A 247 -3.36 -7.99 -14.68
C ARG A 247 -3.49 -7.16 -13.41
N ILE A 248 -2.39 -6.89 -12.71
CA ILE A 248 -2.41 -6.14 -11.43
C ILE A 248 -2.86 -4.70 -11.65
N ALA A 249 -2.34 -4.06 -12.71
CA ALA A 249 -2.73 -2.70 -13.07
C ALA A 249 -4.24 -2.60 -13.35
N LYS A 250 -4.80 -3.55 -14.10
CA LYS A 250 -6.25 -3.61 -14.40
C LYS A 250 -7.09 -3.79 -13.14
N HIS A 251 -6.70 -4.70 -12.24
CA HIS A 251 -7.45 -4.95 -11.02
C HIS A 251 -7.33 -3.81 -10.01
N SER A 252 -6.15 -3.24 -9.81
CA SER A 252 -5.94 -2.12 -8.87
C SER A 252 -6.72 -0.86 -9.28
N ARG A 253 -6.82 -0.59 -10.60
CA ARG A 253 -7.64 0.52 -11.12
C ARG A 253 -9.13 0.29 -10.86
N ARG A 254 -9.62 -0.94 -11.03
CA ARG A 254 -11.02 -1.30 -10.72
C ARG A 254 -11.30 -1.21 -9.22
N ALA A 255 -10.37 -1.66 -8.39
CA ALA A 255 -10.50 -1.67 -6.94
C ALA A 255 -10.72 -0.29 -6.32
N THR A 256 -10.13 0.75 -6.91
CA THR A 256 -10.30 2.14 -6.46
C THR A 256 -11.78 2.56 -6.44
N TRP A 257 -12.60 2.00 -7.32
CA TRP A 257 -14.04 2.30 -7.41
C TRP A 257 -14.92 1.18 -6.88
N LEU A 258 -14.55 -0.08 -7.15
CA LEU A 258 -15.33 -1.23 -6.76
C LEU A 258 -15.39 -1.38 -5.24
N ILE A 259 -14.29 -1.13 -4.53
CA ILE A 259 -14.28 -1.36 -3.08
C ILE A 259 -15.19 -0.37 -2.33
N PRO A 260 -15.11 0.96 -2.54
CA PRO A 260 -16.04 1.90 -1.92
C PRO A 260 -17.50 1.61 -2.27
N LEU A 261 -17.77 1.21 -3.52
CA LEU A 261 -19.11 0.84 -3.97
C LEU A 261 -19.62 -0.41 -3.25
N CYS A 262 -18.81 -1.48 -3.21
CA CYS A 262 -19.15 -2.71 -2.49
C CYS A 262 -19.34 -2.45 -0.99
N TRP A 263 -18.53 -1.57 -0.40
CA TRP A 263 -18.64 -1.22 1.01
C TRP A 263 -19.96 -0.49 1.32
N THR A 264 -20.34 0.49 0.50
CA THR A 264 -21.53 1.31 0.74
C THR A 264 -22.82 0.62 0.32
N VAL A 265 -22.91 0.19 -0.93
CA VAL A 265 -24.10 -0.47 -1.49
C VAL A 265 -24.29 -1.85 -0.87
N GLY A 266 -23.21 -2.61 -0.70
CA GLY A 266 -23.31 -3.95 -0.10
C GLY A 266 -23.59 -3.92 1.40
N PHE A 267 -23.24 -2.83 2.11
CA PHE A 267 -23.71 -2.62 3.48
C PHE A 267 -25.21 -2.35 3.50
N ALA A 268 -25.72 -1.47 2.63
CA ALA A 268 -27.14 -1.13 2.55
C ALA A 268 -28.03 -2.32 2.10
N ALA A 269 -27.53 -3.19 1.23
CA ALA A 269 -28.31 -4.31 0.71
C ALA A 269 -28.46 -5.46 1.72
N CYS A 270 -27.35 -5.99 2.24
CA CYS A 270 -27.37 -7.23 3.03
C CYS A 270 -26.24 -7.34 4.08
N PHE A 271 -25.52 -6.27 4.43
CA PHE A 271 -24.29 -6.32 5.25
C PHE A 271 -23.16 -7.24 4.71
N THR A 272 -23.30 -7.83 3.51
CA THR A 272 -22.30 -8.70 2.86
C THR A 272 -21.22 -7.90 2.13
N GLY A 273 -21.45 -6.60 1.92
CA GLY A 273 -20.53 -5.69 1.26
C GLY A 273 -19.14 -5.60 1.89
N PRO A 274 -19.02 -5.25 3.18
CA PRO A 274 -17.71 -5.09 3.82
C PRO A 274 -16.84 -6.36 3.80
N PRO A 275 -17.36 -7.57 4.09
CA PRO A 275 -16.58 -8.80 3.92
C PRO A 275 -16.09 -9.02 2.48
N ALA A 276 -16.96 -8.86 1.47
CA ALA A 276 -16.58 -9.03 0.07
C ALA A 276 -15.50 -8.01 -0.37
N ALA A 277 -15.65 -6.76 0.07
CA ALA A 277 -14.67 -5.69 -0.13
C ALA A 277 -13.31 -6.03 0.51
N LEU A 278 -13.29 -6.53 1.75
CA LEU A 278 -12.07 -6.93 2.45
C LEU A 278 -11.37 -8.10 1.77
N ILE A 279 -12.13 -9.12 1.33
CA ILE A 279 -11.57 -10.26 0.58
C ILE A 279 -10.93 -9.79 -0.72
N TYR A 280 -11.63 -8.94 -1.48
CA TYR A 280 -11.10 -8.40 -2.73
C TYR A 280 -9.86 -7.54 -2.51
N TYR A 281 -9.87 -6.72 -1.46
CA TYR A 281 -8.73 -5.91 -1.06
C TYR A 281 -7.51 -6.77 -0.65
N TRP A 282 -7.71 -7.80 0.16
CA TRP A 282 -6.68 -8.77 0.54
C TRP A 282 -6.09 -9.48 -0.67
N TRP A 283 -6.94 -9.89 -1.62
CA TRP A 283 -6.50 -10.53 -2.86
C TRP A 283 -5.56 -9.63 -3.69
N ILE A 284 -5.80 -8.31 -3.74
CA ILE A 284 -4.91 -7.36 -4.43
C ILE A 284 -3.57 -7.22 -3.72
N LEU A 285 -3.57 -7.18 -2.38
CA LEU A 285 -2.33 -7.18 -1.59
C LEU A 285 -1.52 -8.45 -1.84
N ASP A 286 -2.14 -9.63 -1.78
CA ASP A 286 -1.48 -10.91 -2.04
C ASP A 286 -0.92 -10.97 -3.49
N LEU A 287 -1.70 -10.51 -4.48
CA LEU A 287 -1.25 -10.44 -5.87
C LEU A 287 -0.03 -9.52 -6.03
N THR A 288 -0.04 -8.37 -5.36
CA THR A 288 1.08 -7.42 -5.35
C THR A 288 2.31 -8.06 -4.68
N ARG A 289 2.14 -8.71 -3.52
CA ARG A 289 3.20 -9.41 -2.78
C ARG A 289 3.86 -10.50 -3.62
N ARG A 290 3.07 -11.38 -4.25
CA ARG A 290 3.58 -12.45 -5.11
C ARG A 290 4.37 -11.89 -6.30
N SER A 291 3.94 -10.76 -6.85
CA SER A 291 4.58 -10.17 -8.03
C SER A 291 5.89 -9.47 -7.68
N LEU A 292 5.95 -8.77 -6.56
CA LEU A 292 7.21 -8.27 -6.00
C LEU A 292 8.17 -9.43 -5.68
N GLY A 293 7.66 -10.55 -5.15
CA GLY A 293 8.46 -11.75 -4.91
C GLY A 293 9.08 -12.34 -6.18
N LYS A 294 8.38 -12.29 -7.31
CA LYS A 294 8.94 -12.70 -8.61
C LYS A 294 10.08 -11.78 -9.06
N ILE A 295 9.90 -10.46 -8.94
CA ILE A 295 10.95 -9.47 -9.28
C ILE A 295 12.20 -9.71 -8.44
N ILE A 296 12.05 -9.90 -7.12
CA ILE A 296 13.19 -10.18 -6.23
C ILE A 296 13.94 -11.43 -6.69
N ARG A 297 13.23 -12.51 -7.04
CA ARG A 297 13.86 -13.75 -7.53
C ARG A 297 14.65 -13.51 -8.81
N LEU A 298 14.08 -12.78 -9.76
CA LEU A 298 14.74 -12.44 -11.03
C LEU A 298 16.01 -11.60 -10.81
N GLN A 299 15.98 -10.66 -9.87
CA GLN A 299 17.14 -9.82 -9.52
C GLN A 299 18.25 -10.58 -8.77
N THR A 300 17.91 -11.67 -8.06
CA THR A 300 18.88 -12.47 -7.30
C THR A 300 19.56 -13.55 -8.12
N VAL A 301 19.09 -13.88 -9.33
CA VAL A 301 19.80 -14.84 -10.19
C VAL A 301 21.14 -14.21 -10.57
N PRO A 302 22.29 -14.78 -10.14
CA PRO A 302 23.59 -14.21 -10.43
C PRO A 302 23.75 -14.13 -11.95
N VAL A 303 24.23 -12.98 -12.47
CA VAL A 303 24.62 -12.82 -13.89
C VAL A 303 25.94 -13.57 -14.18
N VAL A 304 26.21 -14.64 -13.43
CA VAL A 304 27.45 -15.42 -13.47
C VAL A 304 27.59 -16.22 -14.77
N ALA A 305 26.55 -16.30 -15.61
CA ALA A 305 26.60 -17.04 -16.86
C ALA A 305 26.97 -16.20 -18.11
N ALA A 306 27.15 -14.87 -18.00
CA ALA A 306 27.39 -14.03 -19.18
C ALA A 306 28.84 -13.52 -19.33
N SER A 307 29.62 -13.45 -18.25
CA SER A 307 31.04 -13.04 -18.33
C SER A 307 32.01 -14.19 -18.59
N ASP A 308 31.61 -15.43 -18.31
CA ASP A 308 32.48 -16.61 -18.39
C ASP A 308 32.26 -17.43 -19.66
N ALA A 309 31.38 -16.96 -20.56
CA ALA A 309 31.38 -17.47 -21.93
C ALA A 309 32.73 -17.08 -22.56
N PRO A 310 33.58 -18.04 -22.97
CA PRO A 310 34.86 -17.72 -23.58
C PRO A 310 34.62 -16.74 -24.73
N ASN A 311 35.37 -15.65 -24.74
CA ASN A 311 35.31 -14.68 -25.82
C ASN A 311 35.53 -15.46 -27.12
N PRO A 312 34.60 -15.44 -28.11
CA PRO A 312 34.74 -16.25 -29.32
C PRO A 312 36.04 -15.96 -30.10
N LEU A 313 36.73 -14.86 -29.78
CA LEU A 313 38.05 -14.49 -30.27
C LEU A 313 39.21 -15.29 -29.65
N ASP A 314 39.06 -15.87 -28.46
CA ASP A 314 40.10 -16.67 -27.79
C ASP A 314 40.18 -18.12 -28.30
N SER A 315 39.29 -18.51 -29.22
CA SER A 315 39.24 -19.84 -29.83
C SER A 315 39.70 -19.89 -31.30
N ALA A 316 40.32 -18.83 -31.82
CA ALA A 316 40.93 -18.85 -33.16
C ALA A 316 42.37 -19.42 -33.10
N PRO A 317 42.69 -20.50 -33.82
CA PRO A 317 44.04 -21.05 -33.94
C PRO A 317 44.98 -20.21 -34.81
#